data_AF-A0A4U1CC57-F1
#
_entry.id   AF-A0A4U1CC57-F1
#
_cell.length_a   1.000
_cell.length_b   1.000
_cell.length_c   1.000
_cell.angle_alpha   90.00
_cell.angle_beta   90.00
_cell.angle_gamma   90.00
#
_symmetry.space_group_name_H-M   'P 1'
#
loop_
_entity.id
_entity.type
_entity.pdbx_description
1 polymer ?
#
loop_
_entity_poly.entity_id
_entity_poly.type
_entity_poly.pdbx_seq_one_letter_code
_entity_poly.pdbx_strand_id
1 'polypeptide(L)'
;MKKLILSAAFLAFAGFATAQASEVKNVNQVVTVQDSVVKTPIKLEELPKPITDILKVEPYATWTPTAAFSVKDGDKMYYQVDVKKEEQVGSLKFDAEGKPVE
;
A
#
# COMPACT_ATOMS: atom_id res chain seq x y z
N MET A 1 7.16 0.63 63.74
CA MET A 1 8.28 1.29 64.44
C MET A 1 8.83 2.36 63.54
N LYS A 2 8.85 3.61 64.02
CA LYS A 2 9.49 4.76 63.38
C LYS A 2 10.98 4.71 63.69
N LYS A 3 11.84 4.81 62.67
CA LYS A 3 13.21 5.35 62.75
C LYS A 3 13.89 5.30 61.39
N LEU A 4 14.27 6.51 60.93
CA LEU A 4 15.55 6.89 60.30
C LEU A 4 15.85 6.19 58.96
N ILE A 5 16.32 6.87 57.91
CA ILE A 5 17.65 7.48 57.89
C ILE A 5 17.69 8.67 56.94
N LEU A 6 18.23 9.74 57.49
CA LEU A 6 18.70 10.96 56.87
C LEU A 6 20.05 10.65 56.19
N SER A 7 20.10 10.65 54.85
CA SER A 7 21.34 10.78 54.06
C SER A 7 20.95 11.09 52.63
N ALA A 8 21.12 12.34 52.21
CA ALA A 8 22.35 12.84 51.61
C ALA A 8 22.25 12.76 50.08
N ALA A 9 22.08 13.96 49.51
CA ALA A 9 22.56 14.40 48.20
C ALA A 9 22.86 13.31 47.14
N PHE A 10 21.97 13.21 46.16
CA PHE A 10 22.32 12.83 44.80
C PHE A 10 21.89 14.01 43.91
N LEU A 11 22.78 14.97 43.72
CA LEU A 11 23.59 15.11 42.50
C LEU A 11 22.74 15.37 41.25
N ALA A 12 22.65 16.67 40.94
CA ALA A 12 22.66 17.27 39.62
C ALA A 12 21.75 16.65 38.55
N PHE A 13 20.57 17.26 38.42
CA PHE A 13 19.82 17.29 37.18
C PHE A 13 20.55 18.20 36.19
N ALA A 14 21.27 17.61 35.24
CA ALA A 14 21.63 18.25 33.98
C ALA A 14 21.65 17.16 32.89
N GLY A 15 20.45 16.74 32.52
CA GLY A 15 20.24 15.91 31.35
C GLY A 15 20.53 16.72 30.09
N PHE A 16 21.78 16.70 29.64
CA PHE A 16 22.10 16.93 28.24
C PHE A 16 22.44 15.57 27.64
N ALA A 17 21.41 14.84 27.22
CA ALA A 17 21.59 13.75 26.29
C ALA A 17 21.92 14.38 24.94
N THR A 18 23.21 14.54 24.62
CA THR A 18 23.62 14.68 23.23
C THR A 18 23.43 13.30 22.62
N ALA A 19 22.26 13.08 22.02
CA ALA A 19 22.04 11.98 21.10
C ALA A 19 22.96 12.23 19.90
N GLN A 20 24.20 11.74 20.01
CA GLN A 20 25.09 11.56 18.88
C GLN A 20 24.45 10.45 18.04
N ALA A 21 23.50 10.83 17.19
CA ALA A 21 23.06 9.99 16.10
C ALA A 21 24.29 9.77 15.22
N SER A 22 24.98 8.66 15.46
CA SER A 22 25.91 8.13 14.50
C SER A 22 25.12 8.02 13.22
N GLU A 23 25.53 8.78 12.20
CA GLU A 23 25.01 8.65 10.85
C GLU A 23 25.16 7.18 10.49
N VAL A 24 24.06 6.44 10.63
CA VAL A 24 24.03 5.05 10.24
C VAL A 24 24.20 5.12 8.73
N LYS A 25 25.39 4.73 8.29
CA LYS A 25 25.69 4.36 6.91
C LYS A 25 24.75 3.23 6.53
N ASN A 26 23.50 3.56 6.24
CA ASN A 26 22.57 2.75 5.51
C ASN A 26 22.43 3.38 4.14
N VAL A 27 23.54 3.35 3.38
CA VAL A 27 23.43 3.05 1.95
C VAL A 27 23.40 1.53 1.80
N ASN A 28 22.58 0.87 2.63
CA ASN A 28 21.86 -0.27 2.15
C ASN A 28 20.80 0.31 1.22
N GLN A 29 21.21 0.56 -0.03
CA GLN A 29 20.31 0.44 -1.15
C GLN A 29 19.91 -1.04 -1.22
N VAL A 30 19.16 -1.48 -0.21
CA VAL A 30 18.22 -2.57 -0.38
C VAL A 30 17.21 -1.93 -1.31
N VAL A 31 17.49 -2.04 -2.61
CA VAL A 31 16.43 -2.21 -3.58
C VAL A 31 15.66 -3.38 -3.03
N THR A 32 14.59 -3.07 -2.33
CA THR A 32 13.58 -4.04 -2.01
C THR A 32 13.03 -4.47 -3.37
N VAL A 33 13.65 -5.48 -3.97
CA VAL A 33 12.95 -6.42 -4.85
C VAL A 33 12.03 -7.23 -3.95
N GLN A 34 11.04 -6.57 -3.38
CA GLN A 34 10.05 -7.15 -2.50
C GLN A 34 8.72 -6.47 -2.81
N ASP A 35 8.36 -6.59 -4.08
CA ASP A 35 7.03 -6.89 -4.56
C ASP A 35 7.22 -7.02 -6.07
N SER A 36 7.29 -8.26 -6.58
CA SER A 36 7.29 -8.52 -8.04
C SER A 36 5.97 -8.10 -8.71
N VAL A 37 5.12 -7.39 -7.97
CA VAL A 37 3.83 -6.81 -8.34
C VAL A 37 4.05 -5.42 -8.92
N VAL A 38 4.33 -5.37 -10.22
CA VAL A 38 4.39 -4.11 -10.97
C VAL A 38 2.96 -3.68 -11.30
N LYS A 39 2.48 -2.62 -10.64
CA LYS A 39 1.22 -1.96 -10.99
C LYS A 39 1.48 -0.81 -11.96
N THR A 40 1.03 -0.95 -13.19
CA THR A 40 1.11 0.09 -14.22
C THR A 40 -0.28 0.71 -14.41
N PRO A 41 -0.48 2.00 -14.13
CA PRO A 41 -1.73 2.67 -14.45
C PRO A 41 -1.94 2.71 -15.97
N ILE A 42 -3.11 2.28 -16.40
CA ILE A 42 -3.51 2.24 -17.81
C ILE A 42 -4.83 2.99 -17.97
N LYS A 43 -5.14 3.41 -19.20
CA LYS A 43 -6.45 3.98 -19.51
C LYS A 43 -7.51 2.89 -19.54
N LEU A 44 -8.76 3.27 -19.29
CA LEU A 44 -9.93 2.38 -19.45
C LEU A 44 -10.05 1.85 -20.88
N GLU A 45 -9.57 2.61 -21.86
CA GLU A 45 -9.51 2.25 -23.28
C GLU A 45 -8.44 1.20 -23.59
N GLU A 46 -7.42 1.09 -22.73
CA GLU A 46 -6.35 0.11 -22.85
C GLU A 46 -6.70 -1.22 -22.15
N LEU A 47 -7.85 -1.27 -21.48
CA LEU A 47 -8.34 -2.52 -20.92
C LEU A 47 -8.70 -3.51 -22.04
N PRO A 48 -8.38 -4.79 -21.85
CA PRO A 48 -8.87 -5.86 -22.71
C PRO A 48 -10.39 -5.77 -22.92
N LYS A 49 -10.83 -6.00 -24.17
CA LYS A 49 -12.26 -6.07 -24.53
C LYS A 49 -13.10 -6.88 -23.53
N PRO A 50 -12.68 -8.10 -23.11
CA PRO A 50 -13.45 -8.89 -22.15
C PRO A 50 -13.76 -8.14 -20.85
N ILE A 51 -12.79 -7.37 -20.33
CA ILE A 51 -12.97 -6.58 -19.11
C ILE A 51 -13.93 -5.42 -19.37
N THR A 52 -13.74 -4.69 -20.48
CA THR A 52 -14.62 -3.56 -20.82
C THR A 52 -16.06 -4.00 -21.05
N ASP A 53 -16.28 -5.22 -21.56
CA ASP A 53 -17.61 -5.76 -21.76
C ASP A 53 -18.25 -6.15 -20.42
N ILE A 54 -17.50 -6.76 -19.50
CA ILE A 54 -18.01 -7.09 -18.15
C ILE A 54 -18.32 -5.84 -17.34
N LEU A 55 -17.54 -4.77 -17.47
CA LEU A 55 -17.83 -3.48 -16.84
C LEU A 55 -19.12 -2.83 -17.36
N LYS A 56 -19.58 -3.21 -18.57
CA LYS A 56 -20.87 -2.77 -19.14
C LYS A 56 -22.03 -3.69 -18.78
N VAL A 57 -21.77 -4.82 -18.12
CA VAL A 57 -22.78 -5.78 -17.69
C VAL A 57 -23.15 -5.51 -16.23
N GLU A 58 -24.41 -5.74 -15.86
CA GLU A 58 -24.83 -5.63 -14.46
C GLU A 58 -24.16 -6.71 -13.57
N PRO A 59 -23.76 -6.37 -12.33
CA PRO A 59 -24.03 -5.13 -11.61
C PRO A 59 -23.00 -4.02 -11.85
N TYR A 60 -21.90 -4.30 -12.54
CA TYR A 60 -20.77 -3.40 -12.73
C TYR A 60 -21.10 -2.20 -13.63
N ALA A 61 -22.10 -2.33 -14.52
CA ALA A 61 -22.63 -1.22 -15.32
C ALA A 61 -23.13 -0.04 -14.48
N THR A 62 -23.54 -0.30 -13.24
CA THR A 62 -23.96 0.75 -12.29
C THR A 62 -22.77 1.43 -11.61
N TRP A 63 -21.55 0.92 -11.81
CA TRP A 63 -20.33 1.40 -11.18
C TRP A 63 -19.53 2.22 -12.19
N THR A 64 -19.06 3.39 -11.79
CA THR A 64 -18.27 4.27 -12.66
C THR A 64 -16.80 3.92 -12.51
N PRO A 65 -16.12 3.43 -13.56
CA PRO A 65 -14.69 3.18 -13.49
C PRO A 65 -13.94 4.50 -13.30
N THR A 66 -13.12 4.60 -12.25
CA THR A 66 -12.34 5.79 -11.93
C THR A 66 -10.88 5.66 -12.34
N ALA A 67 -10.35 4.44 -12.27
CA ALA A 67 -8.97 4.16 -12.67
C ALA A 67 -8.83 2.71 -13.14
N ALA A 68 -7.79 2.45 -13.94
CA ALA A 68 -7.43 1.11 -14.37
C ALA A 68 -5.92 0.92 -14.23
N PHE A 69 -5.52 -0.29 -13.89
CA PHE A 69 -4.13 -0.65 -13.62
C PHE A 69 -3.88 -2.05 -14.17
N SER A 70 -2.85 -2.24 -14.99
CA SER A 70 -2.32 -3.58 -15.25
C SER A 70 -1.36 -3.94 -14.13
N VAL A 71 -1.64 -5.04 -13.45
CA VAL A 71 -0.80 -5.55 -12.37
C VAL A 71 -0.12 -6.83 -12.83
N LYS A 72 1.21 -6.79 -12.85
CA LYS A 72 2.03 -7.96 -13.17
C LYS A 72 2.69 -8.44 -11.89
N ASP A 73 2.26 -9.58 -11.37
CA ASP A 73 2.81 -10.26 -10.20
C ASP A 73 3.64 -11.47 -10.65
N GLY A 74 4.92 -11.23 -10.94
CA GLY A 74 5.82 -12.25 -11.49
C GLY A 74 5.36 -12.75 -12.87
N ASP A 75 4.96 -14.02 -12.94
CA ASP A 75 4.41 -14.66 -14.15
C ASP A 75 2.88 -14.45 -14.30
N LYS A 76 2.21 -13.96 -13.26
CA LYS A 76 0.77 -13.69 -13.31
C LYS A 76 0.54 -12.24 -13.73
N MET A 77 -0.34 -12.04 -14.69
CA MET A 77 -0.79 -10.71 -15.09
C MET A 77 -2.30 -10.62 -14.90
N TYR A 78 -2.73 -9.56 -14.22
CA TYR A 78 -4.13 -9.22 -14.00
C TYR A 78 -4.32 -7.72 -14.17
N TYR A 79 -5.56 -7.28 -14.25
CA TYR A 79 -5.97 -5.90 -14.44
C TYR A 79 -6.86 -5.51 -13.29
N GLN A 80 -6.47 -4.49 -12.53
CA GLN A 80 -7.28 -3.91 -11.48
C GLN A 80 -8.00 -2.67 -12.03
N VAL A 81 -9.32 -2.63 -11.92
CA VAL A 81 -10.16 -1.49 -12.29
C VAL A 81 -10.81 -0.96 -11.03
N ASP A 82 -10.45 0.25 -10.65
CA ASP A 82 -11.08 0.96 -9.56
C ASP A 82 -12.38 1.57 -10.06
N VAL A 83 -13.42 1.41 -9.27
CA VAL A 83 -14.81 1.65 -9.64
C VAL A 83 -15.50 2.35 -8.48
N LYS A 84 -16.35 3.32 -8.77
CA LYS A 84 -17.10 4.07 -7.76
C LYS A 84 -18.60 3.90 -8.00
N LYS A 85 -19.30 3.46 -6.96
CA LYS A 85 -20.76 3.37 -6.94
C LYS A 85 -21.28 4.26 -5.82
N GLU A 86 -21.93 5.37 -6.19
CA GLU A 86 -22.43 6.37 -5.23
C GLU A 86 -21.31 6.85 -4.28
N GLU A 87 -21.29 6.41 -3.02
CA GLU A 87 -20.26 6.71 -2.02
C GLU A 87 -19.28 5.55 -1.77
N GLN A 88 -19.50 4.39 -2.39
CA GLN A 88 -18.63 3.23 -2.24
C GLN A 88 -17.58 3.20 -3.35
N VAL A 89 -16.32 3.12 -2.96
CA VAL A 89 -15.20 2.86 -3.87
C VAL A 89 -14.86 1.38 -3.78
N GLY A 90 -14.90 0.69 -4.91
CA GLY A 90 -14.50 -0.69 -5.10
C GLY A 90 -13.29 -0.79 -6.02
N SER A 91 -12.64 -1.94 -5.99
CA SER A 91 -11.59 -2.28 -6.95
C SER A 91 -11.85 -3.70 -7.43
N LEU A 92 -12.00 -3.86 -8.74
CA LEU A 92 -12.25 -5.13 -9.39
C LEU A 92 -10.98 -5.60 -10.06
N LYS A 93 -10.48 -6.77 -9.68
CA LYS A 93 -9.35 -7.37 -10.38
C LYS A 93 -9.89 -8.38 -11.37
N PHE A 94 -9.35 -8.38 -12.56
CA PHE A 94 -9.71 -9.25 -13.67
C PHE A 94 -8.45 -9.90 -14.25
N ASP A 95 -8.54 -11.13 -14.73
CA ASP A 95 -7.48 -11.70 -15.55
C ASP A 95 -7.53 -11.19 -17.00
N ALA A 96 -6.60 -11.67 -17.84
CA ALA A 96 -6.56 -11.32 -19.27
C ALA A 96 -7.80 -11.79 -20.06
N GLU A 97 -8.56 -12.76 -19.53
CA GLU A 97 -9.80 -13.27 -20.11
C GLU A 97 -11.03 -12.49 -19.62
N GLY A 98 -10.86 -11.54 -18.71
CA GLY A 98 -11.92 -10.78 -18.08
C GLY A 98 -12.57 -11.48 -16.89
N LYS A 99 -12.10 -12.64 -16.45
CA LYS A 99 -12.67 -13.28 -15.25
C LYS A 99 -12.22 -12.51 -14.00
N PRO A 100 -13.11 -12.22 -13.06
CA PRO A 100 -12.73 -11.61 -11.80
C PRO A 100 -11.77 -12.55 -11.04
N VAL A 101 -10.63 -12.01 -10.61
CA VAL A 101 -9.65 -12.71 -9.77
C VAL A 101 -9.72 -12.12 -8.35
N GLU A 102 -10.12 -12.90 -7.35
CA GLU A 102 -10.23 -12.43 -5.97
C GLU A 102 -8.85 -12.41 -5.26
#